data_AF-A0A8H5VVF5-F1
#
_entry.id   AF-A0A8H5VVF5-F1
#
_cell.length_a   1.000
_cell.length_b   1.000
_cell.length_c   1.000
_cell.angle_alpha   90.00
_cell.angle_beta   90.00
_cell.angle_gamma   90.00
#
_symmetry.space_group_name_H-M   'P 1'
#
loop_
_entity.id
_entity.type
_entity.pdbx_description
1 polymer ?
#
loop_
_entity_poly.entity_id
_entity_poly.type
_entity_poly.pdbx_seq_one_letter_code
_entity_poly.pdbx_strand_id
1 'polypeptide(L)'
;MSDPRSPHLENRYNPPWGLYQHDNFYTWRVGWRHDDVATSNYAFNSGIGADLSLSDPVFQKRLAEHDIDPKKQPAETGALWIDNVWHGRVWSWEKAVWAREKWLEISGGKPFLIKGISLSMMLKRQLILVLKIADKVGGRIVVTFDSGVRGAADIVKALALGAKFVFVG
;
A
#
# COMPACT_ATOMS: atom_id res chain seq x y z
N MET A 1 2.46 -2.74 -8.24
CA MET A 1 2.00 -1.93 -9.39
C MET A 1 2.72 -2.39 -10.64
N SER A 2 1.96 -2.88 -11.61
CA SER A 2 2.49 -3.31 -12.91
C SER A 2 2.10 -2.31 -13.99
N ASP A 3 2.93 -2.16 -15.00
CA ASP A 3 2.63 -1.31 -16.15
C ASP A 3 1.41 -1.88 -16.89
N PRO A 4 0.29 -1.12 -17.00
CA PRO A 4 -0.90 -1.54 -17.73
C PRO A 4 -0.69 -1.64 -19.26
N ARG A 5 0.48 -1.26 -19.77
CA ARG A 5 0.89 -1.39 -21.17
C ARG A 5 1.80 -2.59 -21.41
N SER A 6 2.14 -3.37 -20.37
CA SER A 6 3.05 -4.50 -20.52
C SER A 6 2.44 -5.58 -21.44
N PRO A 7 3.16 -6.03 -22.49
CA PRO A 7 2.64 -7.05 -23.42
C PRO A 7 2.43 -8.41 -22.75
N HIS A 8 2.92 -8.60 -21.53
CA HIS A 8 2.80 -9.85 -20.78
C HIS A 8 1.58 -9.87 -19.85
N LEU A 9 0.74 -8.83 -19.85
CA LEU A 9 -0.42 -8.71 -18.97
C LEU A 9 -1.42 -9.86 -19.08
N GLU A 10 -1.65 -10.35 -20.30
CA GLU A 10 -2.64 -11.37 -20.60
C GLU A 10 -2.18 -12.78 -20.16
N ASN A 11 -0.88 -12.99 -20.03
CA ASN A 11 -0.27 -14.30 -19.74
C ASN A 11 0.13 -14.47 -18.26
N ARG A 12 -0.38 -13.61 -17.37
CA ARG A 12 0.01 -13.65 -15.95
C ARG A 12 -0.75 -14.72 -15.19
N TYR A 13 -0.03 -15.52 -14.42
CA TYR A 13 -0.60 -16.57 -13.59
C TYR A 13 -1.13 -16.03 -12.27
N ASN A 14 -0.55 -14.94 -11.75
CA ASN A 14 -1.04 -14.29 -10.56
C ASN A 14 -2.23 -13.36 -10.85
N PRO A 15 -3.28 -13.41 -10.03
CA PRO A 15 -4.44 -12.55 -10.23
C PRO A 15 -4.07 -11.06 -10.03
N PRO A 16 -4.81 -10.12 -10.66
CA PRO A 16 -4.45 -8.70 -10.70
C PRO A 16 -4.22 -8.06 -9.32
N TRP A 17 -4.86 -8.58 -8.26
CA TRP A 17 -4.72 -8.08 -6.89
C TRP A 17 -3.43 -8.53 -6.17
N GLY A 18 -2.68 -9.49 -6.71
CA GLY A 18 -1.30 -9.79 -6.25
C GLY A 18 -0.35 -8.59 -6.39
N LEU A 19 -0.84 -7.49 -6.99
CA LEU A 19 -0.12 -6.26 -7.30
C LEU A 19 -0.28 -5.15 -6.26
N TYR A 20 -1.14 -5.32 -5.23
CA TYR A 20 -1.51 -4.26 -4.30
C TYR A 20 -1.37 -4.58 -2.80
N GLN A 21 -0.91 -5.76 -2.42
CA GLN A 21 -0.83 -6.11 -1.00
C GLN A 21 0.61 -6.41 -0.61
N HIS A 22 1.22 -5.44 0.06
CA HIS A 22 1.57 -5.56 1.47
C HIS A 22 1.56 -4.12 2.04
N ASP A 23 1.17 -3.93 3.29
CA ASP A 23 0.77 -2.62 3.81
C ASP A 23 1.95 -1.70 4.15
N ASN A 24 1.69 -0.39 4.24
CA ASN A 24 2.66 0.69 4.47
C ASN A 24 3.60 0.52 5.68
N PHE A 25 3.24 -0.30 6.67
CA PHE A 25 4.13 -0.66 7.79
C PHE A 25 5.02 -1.89 7.52
N TYR A 26 4.62 -2.76 6.61
CA TYR A 26 5.30 -4.02 6.25
C TYR A 26 6.06 -3.94 4.92
N THR A 27 5.78 -2.98 4.04
CA THR A 27 6.48 -2.74 2.77
C THR A 27 7.49 -1.62 2.85
N TRP A 28 8.45 -1.74 3.77
CA TRP A 28 9.63 -0.90 3.73
C TRP A 28 10.64 -1.37 2.66
N ARG A 29 10.43 -2.57 2.08
CA ARG A 29 11.09 -3.08 0.87
C ARG A 29 10.06 -3.63 -0.10
N VAL A 30 10.42 -3.64 -1.38
CA VAL A 30 9.66 -4.33 -2.42
C VAL A 30 9.73 -5.84 -2.18
N GLY A 31 8.57 -6.49 -2.08
CA GLY A 31 8.47 -7.94 -1.95
C GLY A 31 8.81 -8.66 -3.26
N TRP A 32 9.27 -9.91 -3.14
CA TRP A 32 9.54 -10.77 -4.30
C TRP A 32 8.23 -11.13 -5.01
N ARG A 33 8.15 -10.84 -6.31
CA ARG A 33 6.99 -11.13 -7.17
C ARG A 33 7.48 -11.81 -8.44
N HIS A 34 7.36 -13.14 -8.51
CA HIS A 34 7.95 -13.96 -9.58
C HIS A 34 7.59 -13.46 -10.97
N ASP A 35 6.31 -13.17 -11.24
CA ASP A 35 5.85 -12.73 -12.56
C ASP A 35 6.39 -11.35 -12.93
N ASP A 36 6.43 -10.42 -11.97
CA ASP A 36 6.94 -9.06 -12.22
C ASP A 36 8.46 -9.07 -12.48
N VAL A 37 9.21 -9.95 -11.80
CA VAL A 37 10.65 -10.15 -12.07
C VAL A 37 10.85 -10.79 -13.45
N ALA A 38 10.11 -11.85 -13.76
CA ALA A 38 10.23 -12.58 -15.02
C ALA A 38 9.87 -11.72 -16.25
N THR A 39 8.96 -10.76 -16.09
CA THR A 39 8.47 -9.90 -17.18
C THR A 39 9.01 -8.47 -17.10
N SER A 40 9.91 -8.19 -16.16
CA SER A 40 10.41 -6.83 -15.87
C SER A 40 9.30 -5.78 -15.76
N ASN A 41 8.18 -6.17 -15.17
CA ASN A 41 6.94 -5.40 -15.20
C ASN A 41 6.82 -4.51 -13.97
N TYR A 42 7.46 -3.34 -14.04
CA TYR A 42 7.45 -2.37 -12.95
C TYR A 42 7.06 -0.97 -13.45
N ALA A 43 5.83 -0.55 -13.11
CA ALA A 43 5.18 0.64 -13.67
C ALA A 43 5.98 1.94 -13.52
N PHE A 44 6.66 2.11 -12.39
CA PHE A 44 7.42 3.32 -12.09
C PHE A 44 8.63 3.51 -13.00
N ASN A 45 9.26 2.42 -13.46
CA ASN A 45 10.35 2.50 -14.43
C ASN A 45 9.88 3.10 -15.77
N SER A 46 8.57 3.09 -16.00
CA SER A 46 7.93 3.61 -17.20
C SER A 46 7.19 4.92 -16.94
N GLY A 47 7.51 5.60 -15.82
CA GLY A 47 6.98 6.91 -15.45
C GLY A 47 5.53 6.90 -14.92
N ILE A 48 4.97 5.72 -14.63
CA ILE A 48 3.57 5.59 -14.18
C ILE A 48 3.52 5.49 -12.65
N GLY A 49 2.55 6.19 -12.03
CA GLY A 49 2.25 6.05 -10.59
C GLY A 49 3.05 6.98 -9.68
N ALA A 50 3.71 7.99 -10.26
CA ALA A 50 4.46 9.02 -9.53
C ALA A 50 3.72 10.38 -9.49
N ASP A 51 2.45 10.46 -9.90
CA ASP A 51 1.71 11.72 -10.02
C ASP A 51 1.69 12.55 -8.72
N LEU A 52 1.54 11.86 -7.57
CA LEU A 52 1.60 12.49 -6.26
C LEU A 52 2.94 13.18 -6.02
N SER A 53 4.05 12.50 -6.35
CA SER A 53 5.40 13.03 -6.09
C SER A 53 5.77 14.12 -7.08
N LEU A 54 5.33 14.01 -8.34
CA LEU A 54 5.54 15.04 -9.36
C LEU A 54 4.86 16.37 -8.98
N SER A 55 3.80 16.33 -8.19
CA SER A 55 3.14 17.51 -7.64
C SER A 55 3.74 18.04 -6.32
N ASP A 56 4.61 17.27 -5.67
CA ASP A 56 5.16 17.60 -4.35
C ASP A 56 6.40 18.52 -4.46
N PRO A 57 6.40 19.73 -3.84
CA PRO A 57 7.51 20.66 -3.94
C PRO A 57 8.83 20.13 -3.37
N VAL A 58 8.78 19.25 -2.35
CA VAL A 58 9.99 18.68 -1.75
C VAL A 58 10.63 17.67 -2.70
N PHE A 59 9.82 16.86 -3.37
CA PHE A 59 10.28 15.92 -4.38
C PHE A 59 10.81 16.63 -5.63
N GLN A 60 10.14 17.69 -6.10
CA GLN A 60 10.64 18.52 -7.21
C GLN A 60 12.02 19.12 -6.90
N LYS A 61 12.23 19.59 -5.66
CA LYS A 61 13.54 20.08 -5.23
C LYS A 61 14.60 18.98 -5.27
N ARG A 62 14.29 17.77 -4.81
CA ARG A 62 15.23 16.63 -4.87
C ARG A 62 15.57 16.26 -6.30
N LEU A 63 14.61 16.26 -7.23
CA LEU A 63 14.89 16.01 -8.65
C LEU A 63 15.91 17.01 -9.19
N ALA A 64 15.75 18.29 -8.86
CA ALA A 64 16.70 19.33 -9.26
C ALA A 64 18.09 19.15 -8.63
N GLU A 65 18.17 18.75 -7.35
CA GLU A 65 19.44 18.44 -6.67
C GLU A 65 20.19 17.25 -7.30
N HIS A 66 19.47 16.37 -8.00
CA HIS A 66 20.01 15.21 -8.71
C HIS A 66 20.12 15.41 -10.24
N ASP A 67 19.86 16.62 -10.75
CA ASP A 67 19.84 16.94 -12.19
C ASP A 67 18.88 16.06 -13.03
N ILE A 68 17.77 15.62 -12.42
CA ILE A 68 16.76 14.78 -13.06
C ILE A 68 15.61 15.65 -13.59
N ASP A 69 15.38 15.60 -14.90
CA ASP A 69 14.23 16.22 -15.56
C ASP A 69 13.12 15.18 -15.71
N PRO A 70 11.99 15.30 -15.00
CA PRO A 70 10.94 14.27 -15.02
C PRO A 70 10.27 14.05 -16.37
N LYS A 71 10.34 15.02 -17.29
CA LYS A 71 9.78 14.87 -18.64
C LYS A 71 10.74 14.13 -19.58
N LYS A 72 12.05 14.30 -19.37
CA LYS A 72 13.09 13.68 -20.22
C LYS A 72 13.60 12.36 -19.64
N GLN A 73 13.52 12.21 -18.32
CA GLN A 73 14.10 11.12 -17.53
C GLN A 73 13.03 10.47 -16.63
N PRO A 74 11.96 9.89 -17.21
CA PRO A 74 10.85 9.31 -16.44
C PRO A 74 11.25 8.07 -15.65
N ALA A 75 12.24 7.30 -16.12
CA ALA A 75 12.71 6.09 -15.45
C ALA A 75 13.52 6.44 -14.18
N GLU A 76 14.42 7.40 -14.28
CA GLU A 76 15.24 7.93 -13.19
C GLU A 76 14.36 8.63 -12.14
N THR A 77 13.35 9.36 -12.60
CA THR A 77 12.34 9.98 -11.74
C THR A 77 11.55 8.93 -10.96
N GLY A 78 11.11 7.87 -11.66
CA GLY A 78 10.42 6.74 -11.04
C GLY A 78 11.30 6.03 -10.01
N ALA A 79 12.57 5.78 -10.33
CA ALA A 79 13.53 5.18 -9.43
C ALA A 79 13.75 6.02 -8.16
N LEU A 80 13.96 7.33 -8.30
CA LEU A 80 14.11 8.23 -7.15
C LEU A 80 12.83 8.28 -6.30
N TRP A 81 11.66 8.21 -6.93
CA TRP A 81 10.39 8.12 -6.21
C TRP A 81 10.27 6.81 -5.41
N ILE A 82 10.59 5.68 -6.03
CA ILE A 82 10.61 4.36 -5.41
C ILE A 82 11.53 4.33 -4.20
N ASP A 83 12.74 4.87 -4.30
CA ASP A 83 13.69 4.89 -3.20
C ASP A 83 13.18 5.70 -2.00
N ASN A 84 12.33 6.70 -2.25
CA ASN A 84 11.67 7.44 -1.18
C ASN A 84 10.57 6.61 -0.50
N VAL A 85 9.79 5.84 -1.27
CA VAL A 85 8.66 5.04 -0.77
C VAL A 85 9.13 3.73 -0.13
N TRP A 86 10.03 3.00 -0.79
CA TRP A 86 10.59 1.70 -0.39
C TRP A 86 12.05 1.85 0.06
N HIS A 87 12.29 2.79 0.95
CA HIS A 87 13.63 3.21 1.41
C HIS A 87 14.41 2.16 2.23
N GLY A 88 13.93 0.92 2.36
CA GLY A 88 14.70 -0.16 2.96
C GLY A 88 14.91 -0.04 4.48
N ARG A 89 14.13 0.78 5.20
CA ARG A 89 14.21 0.93 6.66
C ARG A 89 12.91 0.55 7.34
N VAL A 90 12.99 -0.27 8.39
CA VAL A 90 11.82 -0.64 9.20
C VAL A 90 11.31 0.58 9.95
N TRP A 91 9.99 0.73 10.04
CA TRP A 91 9.36 1.73 10.89
C TRP A 91 9.24 1.24 12.33
N SER A 92 9.60 2.09 13.28
CA SER A 92 9.42 1.80 14.71
C SER A 92 8.05 2.26 15.21
N TRP A 93 7.65 1.78 16.39
CA TRP A 93 6.40 2.22 17.03
C TRP A 93 6.42 3.70 17.39
N GLU A 94 7.57 4.23 17.79
CA GLU A 94 7.77 5.66 18.07
C GLU A 94 7.50 6.49 16.81
N LYS A 95 7.91 6.00 15.64
CA LYS A 95 7.64 6.68 14.37
C LYS A 95 6.16 6.66 14.00
N ALA A 96 5.45 5.57 14.31
CA ALA A 96 4.01 5.48 14.13
C ALA A 96 3.26 6.52 14.98
N VAL A 97 3.67 6.67 16.24
CA VAL A 97 3.13 7.68 17.17
C VAL A 97 3.42 9.09 16.66
N TRP A 98 4.66 9.36 16.25
CA TRP A 98 5.05 10.64 15.66
C TRP A 98 4.22 10.97 14.40
N ALA A 99 4.00 9.99 13.52
CA ALA A 99 3.23 10.19 12.29
C ALA A 99 1.76 10.54 12.59
N ARG A 100 1.15 9.86 13.57
CA ARG A 100 -0.19 10.18 14.06
C ARG A 100 -0.26 11.61 14.59
N GLU A 101 0.68 12.00 15.45
CA GLU A 101 0.70 13.33 16.07
C GLU A 101 0.90 14.43 15.03
N LYS A 102 1.86 14.23 14.12
CA LYS A 102 2.11 15.17 13.02
C LYS A 102 0.89 15.29 12.10
N TRP A 103 0.20 14.18 11.82
CA TRP A 103 -1.04 14.23 11.05
C TRP A 103 -2.12 15.05 11.75
N LEU A 104 -2.34 14.81 13.05
CA LEU A 104 -3.33 15.57 13.81
C LEU A 104 -3.06 17.07 13.77
N GLU A 105 -1.79 17.47 13.88
CA GLU A 105 -1.34 18.86 13.76
C GLU A 105 -1.65 19.46 12.38
N ILE A 106 -1.16 18.84 11.29
CA ILE A 106 -1.26 19.42 9.94
C ILE A 106 -2.66 19.31 9.34
N SER A 107 -3.46 18.36 9.80
CA SER A 107 -4.79 18.10 9.25
C SER A 107 -5.91 18.86 9.94
N GLY A 108 -5.61 19.53 11.08
CA GLY A 108 -6.62 20.17 11.91
C GLY A 108 -7.47 19.16 12.68
N GLY A 109 -6.87 18.07 13.17
CA GLY A 109 -7.54 17.05 13.97
C GLY A 109 -8.33 16.02 13.16
N LYS A 110 -8.03 15.83 11.87
CA LYS A 110 -8.69 14.78 11.08
C LYS A 110 -8.30 13.39 11.59
N PRO A 111 -9.18 12.39 11.47
CA PRO A 111 -8.90 11.03 11.89
C PRO A 111 -7.61 10.48 11.24
N PHE A 112 -6.82 9.73 12.03
CA PHE A 112 -5.65 9.02 11.56
C PHE A 112 -5.96 7.53 11.48
N LEU A 113 -5.95 6.98 10.27
CA LEU A 113 -6.18 5.55 10.06
C LEU A 113 -4.83 4.82 10.04
N ILE A 114 -4.62 3.93 11.00
CA ILE A 114 -3.57 2.92 10.89
C ILE A 114 -4.20 1.71 10.21
N LYS A 115 -3.83 1.48 8.94
CA LYS A 115 -4.15 0.24 8.26
C LYS A 115 -3.27 -0.86 8.85
N GLY A 116 -3.76 -1.45 9.93
CA GLY A 116 -2.89 -2.10 10.93
C GLY A 116 -2.82 -3.61 10.88
N ILE A 117 -3.78 -4.32 10.30
CA ILE A 117 -3.77 -5.78 10.28
C ILE A 117 -4.49 -6.28 9.01
N SER A 118 -3.80 -6.25 7.88
CA SER A 118 -4.14 -7.13 6.77
C SER A 118 -3.35 -8.42 6.92
N LEU A 119 -4.04 -9.55 6.84
CA LEU A 119 -3.44 -10.86 6.97
C LEU A 119 -3.31 -11.44 5.57
N SER A 120 -2.11 -11.55 5.01
CA SER A 120 -1.91 -12.25 3.73
C SER A 120 -1.93 -13.79 3.87
N MET A 121 -2.94 -14.32 4.59
CA MET A 121 -3.21 -15.76 4.73
C MET A 121 -4.56 -16.11 4.11
N MET A 122 -4.86 -17.42 3.92
CA MET A 122 -6.17 -17.86 3.43
C MET A 122 -7.34 -17.20 4.19
N LEU A 123 -8.34 -16.69 3.45
CA LEU A 123 -9.50 -15.93 3.95
C LEU A 123 -10.13 -16.50 5.24
N LYS A 124 -10.26 -17.82 5.35
CA LYS A 124 -10.81 -18.49 6.54
C LYS A 124 -10.02 -18.19 7.83
N ARG A 125 -8.69 -18.13 7.76
CA ARG A 125 -7.83 -17.82 8.92
C ARG A 125 -7.88 -16.34 9.27
N GLN A 126 -8.08 -15.47 8.28
CA GLN A 126 -8.16 -14.03 8.50
C GLN A 126 -9.42 -13.63 9.27
N LEU A 127 -10.58 -14.20 8.88
CA LEU A 127 -11.87 -13.93 9.53
C LEU A 127 -11.85 -14.28 11.03
N ILE A 128 -11.17 -15.36 11.42
CA ILE A 128 -10.97 -15.73 12.84
C ILE A 128 -10.16 -14.67 13.59
N LEU A 129 -9.20 -14.03 12.94
CA LEU A 129 -8.42 -12.98 13.60
C LEU A 129 -9.19 -11.68 13.71
N VAL A 130 -10.02 -11.33 12.71
CA VAL A 130 -10.92 -10.17 12.79
C VAL A 130 -11.79 -10.27 14.05
N LEU A 131 -12.39 -11.44 14.30
CA LEU A 131 -13.13 -11.72 15.54
C LEU A 131 -12.30 -11.43 16.79
N LYS A 132 -11.10 -12.02 16.89
CA LYS A 132 -10.24 -11.90 18.08
C LYS A 132 -9.80 -10.46 18.33
N ILE A 133 -9.50 -9.72 17.27
CA ILE A 133 -9.10 -8.32 17.36
C ILE A 133 -10.30 -7.48 17.78
N ALA A 134 -11.46 -7.65 17.13
CA ALA A 134 -12.68 -6.91 17.44
C ALA A 134 -13.12 -7.13 18.89
N ASP A 135 -13.08 -8.38 19.37
CA ASP A 135 -13.35 -8.72 20.77
C ASP A 135 -12.35 -8.04 21.73
N LYS A 136 -11.05 -8.08 21.38
CA LYS A 136 -10.01 -7.48 22.24
C LYS A 136 -10.07 -5.96 22.29
N VAL A 137 -10.32 -5.28 21.17
CA VAL A 137 -10.32 -3.81 21.10
C VAL A 137 -11.68 -3.21 21.46
N GLY A 138 -12.77 -3.95 21.25
CA GLY A 138 -14.13 -3.47 21.45
C GLY A 138 -14.42 -2.22 20.62
N GLY A 139 -15.24 -1.30 21.16
CA GLY A 139 -15.59 -0.03 20.49
C GLY A 139 -14.49 1.05 20.52
N ARG A 140 -13.31 0.77 21.09
CA ARG A 140 -12.24 1.77 21.27
C ARG A 140 -11.53 2.14 19.97
N ILE A 141 -11.53 1.24 19.00
CA ILE A 141 -10.84 1.38 17.73
C ILE A 141 -11.77 0.88 16.62
N VAL A 142 -11.81 1.58 15.49
CA VAL A 142 -12.51 1.12 14.30
C VAL A 142 -11.70 -0.01 13.66
N VAL A 143 -12.24 -1.23 13.68
CA VAL A 143 -11.66 -2.37 12.96
C VAL A 143 -12.15 -2.33 11.51
N THR A 144 -11.24 -2.48 10.55
CA THR A 144 -11.56 -2.57 9.12
C THR A 144 -10.96 -3.85 8.55
N PHE A 145 -11.49 -4.32 7.42
CA PHE A 145 -11.06 -5.55 6.77
C PHE A 145 -10.80 -5.35 5.28
N ASP A 146 -9.75 -5.98 4.75
CA ASP A 146 -9.47 -6.05 3.32
C ASP A 146 -8.78 -7.39 3.00
N SER A 147 -8.28 -7.56 1.77
CA SER A 147 -7.39 -8.69 1.41
C SER A 147 -8.06 -10.05 1.21
N GLY A 148 -8.70 -10.19 0.05
CA GLY A 148 -9.29 -11.47 -0.40
C GLY A 148 -10.81 -11.43 -0.53
N VAL A 149 -11.42 -10.26 -0.44
CA VAL A 149 -12.86 -10.03 -0.66
C VAL A 149 -13.18 -10.24 -2.15
N ARG A 150 -13.98 -11.25 -2.48
CA ARG A 150 -14.35 -11.59 -3.88
C ARG A 150 -15.84 -11.53 -4.15
N GLY A 151 -16.67 -11.39 -3.12
CA GLY A 151 -18.09 -11.18 -3.28
C GLY A 151 -18.80 -10.76 -2.01
N ALA A 152 -20.11 -10.56 -2.12
CA ALA A 152 -20.96 -10.10 -1.04
C ALA A 152 -20.89 -11.00 0.21
N ALA A 153 -20.74 -12.32 0.03
CA ALA A 153 -20.63 -13.25 1.15
C ALA A 153 -19.40 -12.97 2.03
N ASP A 154 -18.28 -12.52 1.45
CA ASP A 154 -17.07 -12.20 2.20
C ASP A 154 -17.25 -10.90 2.97
N ILE A 155 -17.90 -9.91 2.34
CA ILE A 155 -18.26 -8.62 2.96
C ILE A 155 -19.15 -8.87 4.19
N VAL A 156 -20.25 -9.61 4.01
CA VAL A 156 -21.21 -9.88 5.09
C VAL A 156 -20.54 -10.63 6.24
N LYS A 157 -19.69 -11.62 5.95
CA LYS A 157 -18.91 -12.32 6.99
C LYS A 157 -18.01 -11.35 7.73
N ALA A 158 -17.20 -10.54 7.06
CA ALA A 158 -16.29 -9.61 7.73
C ALA A 158 -17.04 -8.62 8.64
N LEU A 159 -18.18 -8.08 8.19
CA LEU A 159 -19.03 -7.19 8.98
C LEU A 159 -19.63 -7.91 10.20
N ALA A 160 -20.15 -9.12 10.02
CA ALA A 160 -20.72 -9.92 11.10
C ALA A 160 -19.69 -10.27 12.18
N LEU A 161 -18.41 -10.36 11.81
CA LEU A 161 -17.30 -10.67 12.71
C LEU A 161 -16.67 -9.43 13.37
N GLY A 162 -17.24 -8.24 13.14
CA GLY A 162 -16.88 -7.02 13.87
C GLY A 162 -16.09 -5.97 13.07
N ALA A 163 -15.83 -6.19 11.78
CA ALA A 163 -15.34 -5.11 10.91
C ALA A 163 -16.42 -4.03 10.73
N LYS A 164 -16.01 -2.76 10.74
CA LYS A 164 -16.87 -1.61 10.46
C LYS A 164 -16.89 -1.21 8.98
N PHE A 165 -15.78 -1.44 8.29
CA PHE A 165 -15.64 -1.20 6.86
C PHE A 165 -14.89 -2.34 6.21
N VAL A 166 -15.24 -2.65 4.96
CA VAL A 166 -14.57 -3.64 4.13
C VAL A 166 -14.05 -2.94 2.88
N PHE A 167 -12.73 -2.99 2.65
CA PHE A 167 -12.11 -2.44 1.45
C PHE A 167 -12.01 -3.51 0.36
N VAL A 168 -12.26 -3.09 -0.88
CA VAL A 168 -12.13 -3.90 -2.09
C VAL A 168 -11.02 -3.30 -2.94
N GLY A 169 -10.18 -4.15 -3.51
CA GLY A 169 -9.08 -3.77 -4.40
C GLY A 169 -8.69 -4.93 -5.30
#